data_AF-A0A424PLB6-F1
#
_entry.id   AF-A0A424PLB6-F1
#
_cell.length_a   1.000
_cell.length_b   1.000
_cell.length_c   1.000
_cell.angle_alpha   90.00
_cell.angle_beta   90.00
_cell.angle_gamma   90.00
#
_symmetry.space_group_name_H-M   'P 1'
#
loop_
_entity.id
_entity.type
_entity.pdbx_description
1 polymer ?
#
loop_
_entity_poly.entity_id
_entity_poly.type
_entity_poly.pdbx_seq_one_letter_code
_entity_poly.pdbx_strand_id
1 'polypeptide(L)'
;MWRLIFFVLVLFISCYSLERDCKPFQRGEFKFTQIINGEIKSSYFTRDSIFEIELFEGKIDTSSIRWVNDCECILTKLNPNNNQEKRPIQIRIISTKDDRYTFEYSLVGDSKNRQRGSIQKIN
;
A
#
# COMPACT_ATOMS: atom_id res chain seq x y z
N MET A 1 44.99 21.86 -24.73
CA MET A 1 44.83 20.40 -24.66
C MET A 1 43.85 20.03 -23.54
N TRP A 2 42.60 20.50 -23.55
CA TRP A 2 41.35 19.76 -23.88
C TRP A 2 41.14 18.36 -23.28
N ARG A 3 42.14 17.64 -22.76
CA ARG A 3 42.00 16.22 -22.40
C ARG A 3 41.54 15.92 -20.97
N LEU A 4 41.48 16.92 -20.10
CA LEU A 4 41.07 16.73 -18.68
C LEU A 4 39.57 16.92 -18.44
N ILE A 5 38.79 17.36 -19.44
CA ILE A 5 37.35 17.64 -19.28
C ILE A 5 36.50 16.36 -19.44
N PHE A 6 37.05 15.27 -19.97
CA PHE A 6 36.28 14.07 -20.26
C PHE A 6 36.10 13.10 -19.08
N PHE A 7 36.77 13.32 -17.95
CA PHE A 7 36.73 12.38 -16.81
C PHE A 7 35.67 12.71 -15.75
N VAL A 8 35.01 13.87 -15.83
CA VAL A 8 34.03 14.33 -14.81
C VAL A 8 32.58 13.95 -15.17
N LEU A 9 32.32 13.47 -16.39
CA LEU A 9 30.96 13.28 -16.90
C LEU A 9 30.34 11.87 -16.64
N VAL A 10 31.01 11.00 -15.86
CA VAL A 10 30.54 9.61 -15.64
C VAL A 10 29.87 9.40 -14.26
N LEU A 11 29.76 10.42 -13.40
CA LEU A 11 29.39 10.20 -11.99
C LEU A 11 27.89 10.32 -11.63
N PHE A 12 26.94 10.42 -12.57
CA PHE A 12 25.53 10.69 -12.20
C PHE A 12 24.48 9.78 -12.87
N ILE A 13 24.75 8.48 -12.99
CA ILE A 13 23.72 7.49 -13.35
C ILE A 13 23.36 6.60 -12.15
N SER A 14 23.09 7.18 -10.98
CA SER A 14 22.43 6.42 -9.91
C SER A 14 20.94 6.30 -10.25
N CYS A 15 20.59 5.31 -11.06
CA CYS A 15 19.20 4.90 -11.22
C CYS A 15 18.76 4.23 -9.91
N TYR A 16 18.12 5.00 -9.02
CA TYR A 16 17.48 4.45 -7.83
C TYR A 16 16.28 3.61 -8.30
N SER A 17 16.48 2.31 -8.45
CA SER A 17 15.37 1.38 -8.63
C SER A 17 14.64 1.27 -7.29
N LEU A 18 13.36 1.62 -7.28
CA LEU A 18 12.51 1.38 -6.12
C LEU A 18 12.27 -0.12 -6.03
N GLU A 19 12.73 -0.73 -4.94
CA GLU A 19 12.43 -2.11 -4.64
C GLU A 19 10.91 -2.30 -4.54
N ARG A 20 10.43 -3.40 -5.13
CA ARG A 20 9.00 -3.75 -5.18
C ARG A 20 8.85 -5.26 -5.18
N ASP A 21 9.07 -5.87 -4.02
CA ASP A 21 8.73 -7.28 -3.77
C ASP A 21 7.43 -7.38 -2.96
N CYS A 22 6.32 -7.61 -3.65
CA CYS A 22 4.98 -7.54 -3.06
C CYS A 22 4.50 -8.86 -2.45
N LYS A 23 5.07 -10.00 -2.86
CA LYS A 23 4.62 -11.33 -2.40
C LYS A 23 4.69 -11.49 -0.88
N PRO A 24 5.74 -11.02 -0.19
CA PRO A 24 5.81 -11.06 1.27
C PRO A 24 4.69 -10.28 1.99
N PHE A 25 4.06 -9.33 1.31
CA PHE A 25 3.00 -8.46 1.87
C PHE A 25 1.58 -8.93 1.53
N GLN A 26 1.43 -10.04 0.79
CA GLN A 26 0.12 -10.59 0.47
C GLN A 26 -0.57 -11.26 1.66
N ARG A 27 0.22 -11.68 2.65
CA ARG A 27 -0.26 -12.27 3.91
C ARG A 27 0.58 -11.77 5.09
N GLY A 28 -0.02 -11.75 6.26
CA GLY A 28 0.63 -11.37 7.51
C GLY A 28 -0.22 -10.43 8.36
N GLU A 29 0.43 -9.85 9.37
CA GLU A 29 -0.15 -8.87 10.26
C GLU A 29 0.47 -7.51 9.99
N PHE A 30 -0.36 -6.48 10.01
CA PHE A 30 0.04 -5.16 9.55
C PHE A 30 -0.47 -4.06 10.46
N LYS A 31 0.31 -2.99 10.56
CA LYS A 31 -0.06 -1.73 11.19
C LYS A 31 -0.16 -0.66 10.12
N PHE A 32 -1.32 -0.04 10.04
CA PHE A 32 -1.53 1.17 9.26
C PHE A 32 -1.59 2.37 10.21
N THR A 33 -1.01 3.49 9.82
CA THR A 33 -1.00 4.70 10.65
C THR A 33 -1.28 5.91 9.77
N GLN A 34 -2.25 6.73 10.19
CA GLN A 34 -2.67 7.93 9.50
C GLN A 34 -2.99 9.05 10.47
N ILE A 35 -2.92 10.30 10.01
CA ILE A 35 -3.31 11.47 10.80
C ILE A 35 -4.77 11.79 10.47
N ILE A 36 -5.64 11.76 11.49
CA ILE A 36 -7.06 12.17 11.38
C ILE A 36 -7.27 13.31 12.36
N ASN A 37 -7.73 14.46 11.88
CA ASN A 37 -7.98 15.65 12.72
C ASN A 37 -6.79 16.08 13.58
N GLY A 38 -5.56 15.87 13.10
CA GLY A 38 -4.32 16.20 13.83
C GLY A 38 -3.85 15.13 14.81
N GLU A 39 -4.62 14.06 15.03
CA GLU A 39 -4.22 12.93 15.87
C GLU A 39 -3.69 11.76 15.03
N ILE A 40 -2.63 11.13 15.51
CA ILE A 40 -2.13 9.88 14.93
C ILE A 40 -3.08 8.75 15.33
N LYS A 41 -3.72 8.14 14.34
CA LYS A 41 -4.59 6.97 14.49
C LYS A 41 -3.90 5.78 13.83
N SER A 42 -3.95 4.63 14.50
CA SER A 42 -3.44 3.37 13.95
C SER A 42 -4.55 2.34 13.85
N SER A 43 -4.56 1.57 12.76
CA SER A 43 -5.33 0.33 12.65
C SER A 43 -4.38 -0.86 12.54
N TYR A 44 -4.88 -2.02 12.95
CA TYR A 44 -4.18 -3.29 12.80
C TYR A 44 -5.03 -4.20 11.92
N PHE A 45 -4.42 -4.88 10.97
CA PHE A 45 -5.16 -5.85 10.17
C PHE A 45 -4.36 -7.11 9.90
N THR A 46 -5.06 -8.23 9.83
CA THR A 46 -4.50 -9.52 9.42
C THR A 46 -5.02 -9.84 8.03
N ARG A 47 -4.12 -10.27 7.13
CA ARG A 47 -4.45 -10.61 5.75
C ARG A 47 -4.07 -12.05 5.46
N ASP A 48 -5.02 -12.81 4.93
CA ASP A 48 -4.79 -14.13 4.34
C ASP A 48 -5.01 -14.11 2.82
N SER A 49 -5.20 -15.27 2.18
CA SER A 49 -5.44 -15.35 0.73
C SER A 49 -6.77 -14.74 0.25
N ILE A 50 -7.76 -14.65 1.12
CA ILE A 50 -9.17 -14.43 0.79
C ILE A 50 -9.76 -13.28 1.61
N PHE A 51 -9.27 -13.04 2.83
CA PHE A 51 -9.78 -12.03 3.74
C PHE A 51 -8.70 -11.09 4.29
N GLU A 52 -9.15 -9.89 4.61
CA GLU A 52 -8.48 -8.91 5.45
C GLU A 52 -9.41 -8.56 6.61
N ILE A 53 -8.94 -8.76 7.84
CA ILE A 53 -9.68 -8.48 9.07
C ILE A 53 -8.98 -7.30 9.75
N GLU A 54 -9.66 -6.15 9.80
CA GLU A 54 -9.13 -4.90 10.36
C GLU A 54 -9.76 -4.60 11.73
N LEU A 55 -8.93 -4.18 12.68
CA LEU A 55 -9.31 -3.61 13.96
C LEU A 55 -8.94 -2.11 13.96
N PHE A 56 -9.96 -1.25 13.98
CA PHE A 56 -9.81 0.20 14.06
C PHE A 56 -10.74 0.77 15.13
N GLU A 57 -10.16 1.49 16.11
CA GLU A 57 -10.90 2.09 17.24
C GLU A 57 -11.86 1.12 17.96
N GLY A 58 -11.43 -0.13 18.16
CA GLY A 58 -12.21 -1.17 18.83
C GLY A 58 -13.30 -1.82 17.96
N LYS A 59 -13.44 -1.41 16.70
CA LYS A 59 -14.36 -2.01 15.73
C LYS A 59 -13.61 -2.95 14.81
N ILE A 60 -14.19 -4.13 14.61
CA ILE A 60 -13.69 -5.13 13.66
C ILE A 60 -14.47 -4.98 12.35
N ASP A 61 -13.74 -4.89 11.25
CA ASP A 61 -14.29 -4.96 9.89
C ASP A 61 -13.64 -6.12 9.14
N THR A 62 -14.34 -6.66 8.15
CA THR A 62 -13.84 -7.75 7.31
C THR A 62 -14.08 -7.43 5.86
N SER A 63 -13.01 -7.50 5.08
CA SER A 63 -13.04 -7.34 3.63
C SER A 63 -12.58 -8.62 2.95
N SER A 64 -13.21 -8.99 1.85
CA SER A 64 -12.63 -9.97 0.93
C SER A 64 -11.51 -9.30 0.13
N ILE A 65 -10.39 -10.00 -0.06
CA ILE A 65 -9.27 -9.57 -0.90
C ILE A 65 -9.21 -10.41 -2.18
N ARG A 66 -9.03 -9.73 -3.31
CA ARG A 66 -8.76 -10.37 -4.61
C ARG A 66 -7.52 -9.77 -5.26
N TRP A 67 -6.46 -10.54 -5.38
CA TRP A 67 -5.25 -10.14 -6.09
C TRP A 67 -5.48 -10.16 -7.61
N VAL A 68 -5.12 -9.06 -8.27
CA VAL A 68 -5.15 -8.91 -9.73
C VAL A 68 -3.79 -9.30 -10.31
N ASN A 69 -2.71 -8.99 -9.58
CA ASN A 69 -1.34 -9.40 -9.83
C ASN A 69 -0.57 -9.38 -8.50
N ASP A 70 0.74 -9.59 -8.50
CA ASP A 70 1.54 -9.67 -7.28
C ASP A 70 1.47 -8.41 -6.39
N CYS A 71 1.28 -7.23 -6.98
CA CYS A 71 1.33 -5.93 -6.31
C CYS A 71 0.01 -5.17 -6.29
N GLU A 72 -1.08 -5.75 -6.80
CA GLU A 72 -2.37 -5.07 -6.92
C GLU A 72 -3.50 -5.97 -6.48
N CYS A 73 -4.35 -5.45 -5.59
CA CYS A 73 -5.51 -6.15 -5.08
C CYS A 73 -6.76 -5.26 -5.04
N ILE A 74 -7.90 -5.91 -4.91
CA ILE A 74 -9.19 -5.27 -4.70
C ILE A 74 -9.73 -5.74 -3.35
N LEU A 75 -10.05 -4.79 -2.48
CA LEU A 75 -10.75 -5.02 -1.22
C LEU A 75 -12.23 -4.69 -1.38
N THR A 76 -13.09 -5.58 -0.87
CA THR A 76 -14.55 -5.37 -0.83
C THR A 76 -15.03 -5.70 0.57
N LYS A 77 -15.67 -4.74 1.25
CA LYS A 77 -16.26 -4.97 2.57
C LYS A 77 -17.35 -6.03 2.50
N LEU A 78 -17.34 -6.98 3.44
CA LEU A 78 -18.37 -8.01 3.53
C LEU A 78 -19.68 -7.45 4.11
N ASN A 79 -19.60 -6.50 5.05
CA ASN A 79 -20.74 -5.90 5.73
C ASN A 79 -20.74 -4.37 5.62
N PRO A 80 -20.96 -3.80 4.42
CA PRO A 80 -20.94 -2.35 4.21
C PRO A 80 -22.14 -1.67 4.88
N ASN A 81 -21.89 -0.62 5.66
CA ASN A 81 -22.96 0.11 6.36
C ASN A 81 -23.72 1.09 5.45
N ASN A 82 -23.11 1.50 4.34
CA ASN A 82 -23.70 2.46 3.41
C ASN A 82 -23.26 2.17 1.96
N ASN A 83 -23.88 2.86 1.00
CA ASN A 83 -23.60 2.64 -0.43
C ASN A 83 -22.20 3.07 -0.87
N GLN A 84 -21.53 3.97 -0.14
CA GLN A 84 -20.15 4.35 -0.46
C GLN A 84 -19.21 3.19 -0.11
N GLU A 85 -19.41 2.55 1.04
CA GLU A 85 -18.65 1.38 1.49
C GLU A 85 -18.85 0.13 0.62
N LYS A 86 -19.94 0.05 -0.15
CA LYS A 86 -20.16 -1.04 -1.12
C LYS A 86 -19.18 -1.01 -2.29
N ARG A 87 -18.59 0.14 -2.60
CA ARG A 87 -17.68 0.28 -3.73
C ARG A 87 -16.33 -0.34 -3.37
N PRO A 88 -15.82 -1.30 -4.15
CA PRO A 88 -14.53 -1.90 -3.87
C PRO A 88 -13.40 -0.87 -3.96
N ILE A 89 -12.38 -1.07 -3.14
CA ILE A 89 -11.16 -0.26 -3.13
C ILE A 89 -10.09 -1.03 -3.88
N GLN A 90 -9.48 -0.38 -4.87
CA GLN A 90 -8.31 -0.88 -5.58
C GLN A 90 -7.06 -0.39 -4.84
N ILE A 91 -6.16 -1.31 -4.48
CA ILE A 91 -4.89 -1.02 -3.81
C ILE A 91 -3.75 -1.51 -4.68
N ARG A 92 -2.72 -0.68 -4.86
CA ARG A 92 -1.49 -1.01 -5.58
C ARG A 92 -0.27 -0.69 -4.72
N ILE A 93 0.54 -1.69 -4.43
CA ILE A 93 1.86 -1.52 -3.81
C ILE A 93 2.80 -0.89 -4.84
N ILE A 94 3.35 0.29 -4.52
CA ILE A 94 4.21 1.04 -5.42
C ILE A 94 5.70 0.95 -5.07
N SER A 95 6.03 0.65 -3.82
CA SER A 95 7.40 0.43 -3.35
C SER A 95 7.39 -0.35 -2.04
N THR A 96 8.40 -1.17 -1.83
CA THR A 96 8.67 -1.91 -0.59
C THR A 96 10.03 -1.52 -0.04
N LYS A 97 10.17 -1.56 1.28
CA LYS A 97 11.43 -1.33 1.99
C LYS A 97 11.37 -2.00 3.35
N ASP A 98 12.26 -2.94 3.60
CA ASP A 98 12.32 -3.69 4.86
C ASP A 98 10.96 -4.35 5.19
N ASP A 99 10.38 -4.03 6.34
CA ASP A 99 9.06 -4.47 6.79
C ASP A 99 7.93 -3.56 6.31
N ARG A 100 8.18 -2.60 5.42
CA ARG A 100 7.21 -1.59 5.01
C ARG A 100 6.91 -1.62 3.53
N TYR A 101 5.71 -1.18 3.20
CA TYR A 101 5.36 -0.85 1.82
C TYR A 101 4.61 0.48 1.72
N THR A 102 4.81 1.14 0.59
CA THR A 102 4.03 2.30 0.17
C THR A 102 3.03 1.84 -0.87
N PHE A 103 1.79 2.27 -0.75
CA PHE A 103 0.72 1.91 -1.67
C PHE A 103 -0.06 3.12 -2.13
N GLU A 104 -0.73 2.93 -3.26
CA GLU A 104 -1.75 3.81 -3.78
C GLU A 104 -3.11 3.13 -3.66
N TYR A 105 -4.16 3.89 -3.39
CA TYR A 105 -5.51 3.36 -3.34
C TYR A 105 -6.55 4.35 -3.91
N SER A 106 -7.62 3.80 -4.46
CA SER A 106 -8.79 4.55 -4.95
C SER A 106 -10.01 3.63 -5.02
N LEU A 107 -11.21 4.19 -5.13
CA LEU A 107 -12.38 3.40 -5.51
C LEU A 107 -12.16 2.81 -6.92
N VAL A 108 -12.63 1.59 -7.14
CA VAL A 108 -12.59 0.98 -8.49
C VAL A 108 -13.34 1.89 -9.47
N GLY A 109 -12.67 2.25 -10.57
CA GLY A 109 -13.21 3.17 -11.59
C GLY A 109 -12.97 4.66 -11.32
N ASP A 110 -12.46 5.03 -10.13
CA ASP A 110 -12.16 6.42 -9.76
C ASP A 110 -10.65 6.65 -9.64
N SER A 111 -9.92 6.39 -10.72
CA SER A 111 -8.46 6.54 -10.74
C SER A 111 -7.97 7.97 -10.56
N LYS A 112 -8.86 8.98 -10.70
CA LYS A 112 -8.53 10.39 -10.54
C LYS A 112 -8.35 10.78 -9.06
N ASN A 113 -9.10 10.15 -8.16
CA ASN A 113 -9.04 10.41 -6.71
C ASN A 113 -8.12 9.42 -5.98
N ARG A 114 -6.93 9.18 -6.54
CA ARG A 114 -5.96 8.25 -5.96
C ARG A 114 -5.21 8.89 -4.80
N GLN A 115 -5.14 8.15 -3.70
CA GLN A 115 -4.44 8.54 -2.47
C GLN A 115 -3.26 7.61 -2.22
N ARG A 116 -2.36 8.01 -1.32
CA ARG A 116 -1.17 7.23 -0.94
C ARG A 116 -1.12 7.00 0.56
N GLY A 117 -0.59 5.85 0.94
CA GLY A 117 -0.34 5.49 2.34
C GLY A 117 0.89 4.60 2.48
N SER A 118 1.26 4.33 3.73
CA SER A 118 2.31 3.37 4.06
C SER A 118 1.83 2.42 5.16
N ILE A 119 2.21 1.16 5.02
CA ILE A 119 1.88 0.08 5.95
C ILE A 119 3.17 -0.57 6.42
N GLN A 120 3.20 -0.95 7.69
CA GLN A 120 4.26 -1.73 8.29
C GLN A 120 3.75 -3.15 8.57
N LYS A 121 4.49 -4.16 8.12
CA LYS A 121 4.32 -5.56 8.47
C LYS A 121 4.89 -5.79 9.86
N ILE A 122 4.15 -6.50 10.70
CA ILE A 122 4.52 -6.81 12.08
C ILE A 122 4.91 -8.29 12.20
N ASN A 123 4.17 -9.19 11.53
CA ASN A 123 4.43 -10.63 11.45
C ASN A 123 4.13 -11.16 10.04
#